data_AF-X1LP68-F1
#
_entry.id   AF-X1LP68-F1
#
_cell.length_a   1.000
_cell.length_b   1.000
_cell.length_c   1.000
_cell.angle_alpha   90.00
_cell.angle_beta   90.00
_cell.angle_gamma   90.00
#
_symmetry.space_group_name_H-M   'P 1'
#
loop_
_entity.id
_entity.type
_entity.pdbx_description
1 polymer ?
#
loop_
_entity_poly.entity_id
_entity_poly.type
_entity_poly.pdbx_seq_one_letter_code
_entity_poly.pdbx_strand_id
1 'polypeptide(L)'
;MTGWTVALVAILYLIAQYVRVKTIGRRNRLDQKVDRPFIYALSLASGGSSWLFYGGLGYAAENGIEFAGLFIGIALAFTLGFPFFHRVIKLAQSQGIASIADLIGARYGKSFSVTAFVTIIVTVGGVPYLALQLTAVHYLFEVFAGTFTPHSADRAHEPHWLLWGLLCVIALFVIHNSEKSPQTMDRDESIVRTLASDSALKMIAFIAVGIAATTFLFGTPGELLSHLAGSNTAI
;
A
#
# COMPACT_ATOMS: atom_id res chain seq x y z
N MET A 1 4.85 -23.23 -7.49
CA MET A 1 5.57 -22.66 -8.64
C MET A 1 7.05 -22.64 -8.27
N THR A 2 8.00 -22.74 -9.21
CA THR A 2 9.43 -22.66 -8.84
C THR A 2 9.74 -21.25 -8.32
N GLY A 3 10.40 -21.11 -7.16
CA GLY A 3 10.66 -19.80 -6.51
C GLY A 3 11.34 -18.76 -7.42
N TRP A 4 12.06 -19.21 -8.44
CA TRP A 4 12.61 -18.40 -9.53
C TRP A 4 11.57 -17.63 -10.34
N THR A 5 10.41 -18.23 -10.61
CA THR A 5 9.32 -17.58 -11.35
C THR A 5 8.76 -16.39 -10.56
N VAL A 6 8.65 -16.53 -9.23
CA VAL A 6 8.21 -15.47 -8.32
C VAL A 6 9.20 -14.31 -8.32
N ALA A 7 10.50 -14.62 -8.18
CA ALA A 7 11.55 -13.61 -8.21
C ALA A 7 11.58 -12.86 -9.56
N LEU A 8 11.46 -13.58 -10.68
CA LEU A 8 11.44 -12.98 -12.02
C LEU A 8 10.23 -12.05 -12.19
N VAL A 9 9.03 -12.51 -11.82
CA VAL A 9 7.81 -11.68 -11.90
C VAL A 9 7.94 -10.43 -11.03
N ALA A 10 8.48 -10.55 -9.82
CA ALA A 10 8.71 -9.41 -8.93
C ALA A 10 9.69 -8.40 -9.54
N ILE A 11 10.82 -8.87 -10.08
CA ILE A 11 11.82 -8.01 -10.74
C ILE A 11 11.21 -7.33 -11.98
N LEU A 12 10.50 -8.08 -12.81
CA LEU A 12 9.86 -7.55 -14.01
C LEU A 12 8.79 -6.50 -13.68
N TYR A 13 8.05 -6.72 -12.59
CA TYR A 13 7.13 -5.74 -12.04
C TYR A 13 7.86 -4.46 -11.57
N LEU A 14 8.97 -4.57 -10.83
CA LEU A 14 9.76 -3.41 -10.40
C LEU A 14 10.32 -2.62 -11.59
N ILE A 15 10.81 -3.31 -12.62
CA ILE A 15 11.27 -2.69 -13.88
C ILE A 15 10.11 -1.97 -14.57
N ALA A 16 8.95 -2.61 -14.67
CA ALA A 16 7.76 -2.00 -15.26
C ALA A 16 7.30 -0.76 -14.50
N GLN A 17 7.40 -0.76 -13.16
CA GLN A 17 7.13 0.42 -12.33
C GLN A 17 8.14 1.56 -12.62
N TYR A 18 9.43 1.25 -12.65
CA TYR A 18 10.48 2.23 -12.95
C TYR A 18 10.30 2.86 -14.34
N VAL A 19 10.02 2.04 -15.36
CA VAL A 19 9.76 2.53 -16.72
C VAL A 19 8.52 3.41 -16.78
N ARG A 20 7.44 3.04 -16.07
CA ARG A 20 6.21 3.86 -15.99
C ARG A 20 6.48 5.24 -15.40
N VAL A 21 7.14 5.32 -14.25
CA VAL A 21 7.53 6.59 -13.60
C VAL A 21 8.27 7.50 -14.60
N LYS A 22 9.28 6.94 -15.30
CA LYS A 22 10.10 7.69 -16.26
C LYS A 22 9.35 8.10 -17.53
N THR A 23 8.39 7.29 -17.97
CA THR A 23 7.62 7.53 -19.20
C THR A 23 6.53 8.57 -18.99
N ILE A 24 5.82 8.51 -17.86
CA ILE A 24 4.79 9.49 -17.49
C ILE A 24 5.44 10.87 -17.27
N GLY A 25 6.64 10.92 -16.67
CA GLY A 25 7.41 12.16 -16.53
C GLY A 25 7.80 12.83 -17.86
N ARG A 26 8.00 12.07 -18.94
CA ARG A 26 8.40 12.60 -20.27
C ARG A 26 7.23 13.13 -21.09
N ARG A 27 6.05 12.51 -20.97
CA ARG A 27 4.87 12.84 -21.80
C ARG A 27 4.18 14.15 -21.40
N ASN A 28 4.47 14.66 -20.20
CA ASN A 28 3.60 15.63 -19.52
C ASN A 28 4.13 17.08 -19.48
N ARG A 29 5.14 17.44 -20.29
CA ARG A 29 5.49 18.86 -20.49
C ARG A 29 4.41 19.65 -21.27
N LEU A 30 3.44 18.97 -21.87
CA LEU A 30 2.53 19.55 -22.88
C LEU A 30 1.06 19.65 -22.48
N ASP A 31 0.62 19.05 -21.37
CA ASP A 31 -0.81 19.00 -21.00
C ASP A 31 -1.00 19.47 -19.55
N GLN A 32 -1.06 20.79 -19.37
CA GLN A 32 -1.30 21.42 -18.08
C GLN A 32 -2.79 21.45 -17.73
N LYS A 33 -3.09 21.04 -16.49
CA LYS A 33 -4.31 21.40 -15.73
C LYS A 33 -5.63 20.90 -16.31
N VAL A 34 -5.90 19.59 -16.17
CA VAL A 34 -7.29 19.12 -16.08
C VAL A 34 -7.50 18.55 -14.69
N ASP A 35 -8.32 19.26 -13.90
CA ASP A 35 -8.71 18.84 -12.56
C ASP A 35 -9.52 17.54 -12.67
N ARG A 36 -8.90 16.40 -12.36
CA ARG A 36 -9.53 15.08 -12.41
C ARG A 36 -9.59 14.50 -11.00
N PRO A 37 -10.71 14.67 -10.28
CA PRO A 37 -10.89 14.16 -8.91
C PRO A 37 -10.54 12.67 -8.78
N PHE A 38 -10.87 11.87 -9.81
CA PHE A 38 -10.56 10.45 -9.87
C PHE A 38 -9.05 10.16 -9.86
N ILE A 39 -8.23 10.96 -10.53
CA ILE A 39 -6.77 10.76 -10.54
C ILE A 39 -6.21 11.05 -9.15
N TYR A 40 -6.68 12.12 -8.49
CA TYR A 40 -6.27 12.41 -7.12
C TYR A 40 -6.72 11.33 -6.13
N ALA A 41 -7.96 10.85 -6.23
CA ALA A 41 -8.47 9.76 -5.39
C ALA A 41 -7.67 8.46 -5.60
N LEU A 42 -7.40 8.08 -6.85
CA LEU A 42 -6.57 6.91 -7.17
C LEU A 42 -5.12 7.07 -6.70
N SER A 43 -4.57 8.28 -6.77
CA SER A 43 -3.23 8.55 -6.23
C SER A 43 -3.21 8.37 -4.72
N LEU A 44 -4.25 8.83 -4.01
CA LEU A 44 -4.37 8.65 -2.57
C LEU A 44 -4.50 7.16 -2.20
N ALA A 45 -5.23 6.39 -3.02
CA ALA A 45 -5.40 4.95 -2.84
C ALA A 45 -4.09 4.15 -2.92
N SER A 46 -3.02 4.70 -3.52
CA SER A 46 -1.73 3.99 -3.61
C SER A 46 -1.05 3.82 -2.26
N GLY A 47 -1.43 4.65 -1.27
CA GLY A 47 -1.05 4.47 0.13
C GLY A 47 -1.51 3.14 0.73
N GLY A 48 -2.36 2.37 0.04
CA GLY A 48 -2.72 1.02 0.44
C GLY A 48 -1.52 0.09 0.43
N SER A 49 -1.11 -0.32 1.64
CA SER A 49 0.03 -1.22 1.87
C SER A 49 -0.39 -2.69 1.87
N SER A 50 0.56 -3.60 2.12
CA SER A 50 0.23 -5.03 2.25
C SER A 50 -0.75 -5.27 3.39
N TRP A 51 -0.86 -4.37 4.37
CA TRP A 51 -1.81 -4.50 5.48
C TRP A 51 -3.27 -4.42 5.00
N LEU A 52 -3.60 -3.51 4.08
CA LEU A 52 -4.96 -3.42 3.56
C LEU A 52 -5.35 -4.65 2.72
N PHE A 53 -4.36 -5.28 2.09
CA PHE A 53 -4.59 -6.44 1.24
C PHE A 53 -4.56 -7.74 2.05
N TYR A 54 -3.43 -8.07 2.70
CA TYR A 54 -3.27 -9.30 3.49
C TYR A 54 -4.00 -9.23 4.82
N GLY A 55 -3.77 -8.16 5.58
CA GLY A 55 -4.43 -7.96 6.87
C GLY A 55 -5.94 -7.84 6.70
N GLY A 56 -6.38 -7.11 5.67
CA GLY A 56 -7.78 -6.99 5.32
C GLY A 56 -8.44 -8.32 4.97
N LEU A 57 -7.84 -9.11 4.06
CA LEU A 57 -8.40 -10.41 3.66
C LEU A 57 -8.40 -11.43 4.82
N GLY A 58 -7.36 -11.45 5.65
CA GLY A 58 -7.33 -12.28 6.85
C GLY A 58 -8.42 -11.87 7.86
N TYR A 59 -8.57 -10.58 8.10
CA TYR A 59 -9.63 -10.06 8.98
C TYR A 59 -11.02 -10.38 8.44
N ALA A 60 -11.23 -10.31 7.12
CA ALA A 60 -12.49 -10.71 6.48
C ALA A 60 -12.75 -12.21 6.61
N ALA A 61 -11.72 -13.05 6.55
CA ALA A 61 -11.86 -14.49 6.74
C ALA A 61 -12.28 -14.85 8.19
N GLU A 62 -11.80 -14.09 9.18
CA GLU A 62 -12.11 -14.31 10.60
C GLU A 62 -13.42 -13.64 11.07
N ASN A 63 -13.70 -12.42 10.59
CA ASN A 63 -14.79 -11.56 11.11
C ASN A 63 -15.89 -11.29 10.07
N GLY A 64 -15.81 -11.90 8.88
CA GLY A 64 -16.84 -11.85 7.85
C GLY A 64 -17.22 -10.42 7.45
N ILE A 65 -18.48 -10.06 7.70
CA ILE A 65 -19.05 -8.77 7.27
C ILE A 65 -18.54 -7.57 8.08
N GLU A 66 -17.99 -7.79 9.29
CA GLU A 66 -17.44 -6.71 10.11
C GLU A 66 -16.27 -5.99 9.42
N PHE A 67 -15.55 -6.70 8.55
CA PHE A 67 -14.56 -6.14 7.64
C PHE A 67 -15.09 -4.94 6.83
N ALA A 68 -16.35 -4.98 6.39
CA ALA A 68 -16.94 -3.86 5.65
C ALA A 68 -17.01 -2.58 6.51
N GLY A 69 -17.24 -2.72 7.83
CA GLY A 69 -17.27 -1.62 8.78
C GLY A 69 -15.95 -0.84 8.82
N LEU A 70 -14.80 -1.51 8.70
CA LEU A 70 -13.49 -0.88 8.66
C LEU A 70 -13.38 0.10 7.47
N PHE A 71 -13.77 -0.35 6.26
CA PHE A 71 -13.69 0.48 5.05
C PHE A 71 -14.76 1.57 5.01
N ILE A 72 -15.95 1.29 5.53
CA ILE A 72 -16.99 2.31 5.72
C ILE A 72 -16.50 3.40 6.68
N GLY A 73 -15.84 3.03 7.78
CA GLY A 73 -15.24 3.96 8.72
C GLY A 73 -14.18 4.86 8.07
N ILE A 74 -13.30 4.29 7.25
CA ILE A 74 -12.31 5.05 6.49
C ILE A 74 -13.00 6.01 5.50
N ALA A 75 -14.02 5.55 4.77
CA ALA A 75 -14.78 6.39 3.84
C ALA A 75 -15.50 7.54 4.56
N LEU A 76 -16.08 7.28 5.74
CA LEU A 76 -16.69 8.32 6.58
C LEU A 76 -15.67 9.31 7.12
N ALA A 77 -14.51 8.83 7.58
CA ALA A 77 -13.44 9.70 8.06
C ALA A 77 -12.96 10.66 6.96
N PHE A 78 -12.83 10.19 5.71
CA PHE A 78 -12.44 11.05 4.59
C PHE A 78 -13.55 11.99 4.12
N THR A 79 -14.81 11.57 4.15
CA THR A 79 -15.94 12.40 3.72
C THR A 79 -16.30 13.46 4.77
N LEU A 80 -16.47 13.07 6.03
CA LEU A 80 -16.80 13.98 7.14
C LEU A 80 -15.57 14.79 7.61
N GLY A 81 -14.39 14.19 7.59
CA GLY A 81 -13.13 14.83 7.96
C GLY A 81 -12.49 15.67 6.86
N PHE A 82 -13.06 15.70 5.65
CA PHE A 82 -12.57 16.49 4.52
C PHE A 82 -12.18 17.95 4.87
N PRO A 83 -13.02 18.75 5.56
CA PRO A 83 -12.66 20.13 5.90
C PRO A 83 -11.44 20.21 6.83
N PHE A 84 -11.24 19.23 7.71
CA PHE A 84 -10.07 19.15 8.58
C PHE A 84 -8.80 18.87 7.76
N PHE A 85 -8.81 17.83 6.93
CA PHE A 85 -7.67 17.50 6.07
C PHE A 85 -7.30 18.65 5.13
N HIS A 86 -8.30 19.31 4.55
CA HIS A 86 -8.09 20.45 3.67
C HIS A 86 -7.39 21.63 4.38
N ARG A 87 -7.74 21.92 5.64
CA ARG A 87 -7.05 22.94 6.45
C ARG A 87 -5.61 22.56 6.74
N VAL A 88 -5.37 21.31 7.11
CA VAL A 88 -4.03 20.79 7.41
C VAL A 88 -3.13 20.86 6.17
N ILE A 89 -3.63 20.41 5.02
CA ILE A 89 -2.88 20.45 3.75
C ILE A 89 -2.57 21.89 3.35
N LYS A 90 -3.54 22.80 3.45
CA LYS A 90 -3.31 24.23 3.16
C LYS A 90 -2.25 24.83 4.08
N LEU A 91 -2.28 24.51 5.37
CA LEU A 91 -1.28 24.98 6.33
C LEU A 91 0.12 24.47 5.96
N ALA A 92 0.26 23.17 5.71
CA ALA A 92 1.52 22.55 5.31
C ALA A 92 2.08 23.20 4.03
N GLN A 93 1.22 23.44 3.03
CA GLN A 93 1.59 24.12 1.79
C GLN A 93 1.94 25.60 2.01
N SER A 94 1.22 26.33 2.87
CA SER A 94 1.55 27.74 3.12
C SER A 94 2.89 27.94 3.83
N GLN A 95 3.36 26.93 4.56
CA GLN A 95 4.57 27.00 5.39
C GLN A 95 5.75 26.18 4.84
N GLY A 96 5.63 25.52 3.68
CA GLY A 96 6.72 24.71 3.13
C GLY A 96 7.02 23.44 3.93
N ILE A 97 6.05 22.92 4.67
CA ILE A 97 6.23 21.80 5.60
C ILE A 97 6.05 20.49 4.83
N ALA A 98 7.10 19.67 4.78
CA ALA A 98 7.10 18.38 4.08
C ALA A 98 6.94 17.16 5.01
N SER A 99 7.08 17.33 6.33
CA SER A 99 7.02 16.26 7.33
C SER A 99 5.92 16.47 8.36
N ILE A 100 5.32 15.38 8.85
CA ILE A 100 4.36 15.40 9.96
C ILE A 100 5.02 15.95 11.24
N ALA A 101 6.31 15.65 11.46
CA ALA A 101 7.04 16.17 12.61
C ALA A 101 7.14 17.70 12.58
N ASP A 102 7.46 18.26 11.41
CA ASP A 102 7.54 19.70 11.20
C ASP A 102 6.16 20.36 11.27
N LEU A 103 5.11 19.67 10.81
CA LEU A 103 3.73 20.13 10.93
C LEU A 103 3.31 20.30 12.39
N ILE A 104 3.65 19.31 13.23
CA ILE A 104 3.36 19.37 14.66
C ILE A 104 4.23 20.44 15.31
N GLY A 105 5.54 20.47 15.04
CA GLY A 105 6.46 21.49 15.57
C GLY A 105 6.03 22.93 15.23
N ALA A 106 5.53 23.17 14.02
CA ALA A 106 5.02 24.46 13.59
C ALA A 106 3.81 24.94 14.42
N ARG A 107 2.99 24.02 14.91
CA ARG A 107 1.87 24.33 15.83
C ARG A 107 2.36 24.80 17.21
N TYR A 108 3.57 24.40 17.62
CA TYR A 108 4.20 24.76 18.89
C TYR A 108 5.30 25.83 18.72
N GLY A 109 5.14 26.75 17.77
CA GLY A 109 6.09 27.86 17.57
C GLY A 109 7.42 27.43 16.95
N LYS A 110 7.43 26.38 16.13
CA LYS A 110 8.63 25.78 15.51
C LYS A 110 9.64 25.26 16.55
N SER A 111 9.13 24.74 17.66
CA SER A 111 9.97 24.13 18.70
C SER A 111 10.71 22.90 18.17
N PHE A 112 12.04 22.99 18.14
CA PHE A 112 12.91 21.89 17.73
C PHE A 112 12.70 20.64 18.60
N SER A 113 12.50 20.81 19.91
CA SER A 113 12.28 19.69 20.83
C SER A 113 11.01 18.90 20.50
N VAL A 114 9.92 19.59 20.11
CA VAL A 114 8.68 18.92 19.71
C VAL A 114 8.86 18.16 18.41
N THR A 115 9.47 18.79 17.40
CA THR A 115 9.77 18.13 16.12
C THR A 115 10.66 16.89 16.32
N ALA A 116 11.73 17.02 17.11
CA ALA A 116 12.65 15.90 17.38
C ALA A 116 11.93 14.73 18.07
N PHE A 117 11.10 15.03 19.07
CA PHE A 117 10.33 14.01 19.77
C PHE A 117 9.35 13.28 18.85
N VAL A 118 8.62 14.01 18.01
CA VAL A 118 7.70 13.41 17.02
C VAL A 118 8.48 12.57 16.01
N THR A 119 9.62 13.05 15.52
CA THR A 119 10.48 12.29 14.59
C THR A 119 10.94 10.97 15.21
N ILE A 120 11.32 10.96 16.49
CA ILE A 120 11.69 9.74 17.21
C ILE A 120 10.50 8.78 17.26
N ILE A 121 9.31 9.25 17.65
CA ILE A 121 8.10 8.40 17.69
C ILE A 121 7.80 7.80 16.32
N VAL A 122 7.80 8.63 15.27
CA VAL A 122 7.53 8.18 13.90
C VAL A 122 8.59 7.18 13.43
N THR A 123 9.85 7.37 13.79
CA THR A 123 10.93 6.45 13.43
C THR A 123 10.79 5.12 14.17
N VAL A 124 10.58 5.16 15.48
CA VAL A 124 10.41 3.98 16.34
C VAL A 124 9.17 3.18 15.94
N GLY A 125 8.09 3.83 15.48
CA GLY A 125 6.91 3.14 14.94
C GLY A 125 7.06 2.69 13.48
N GLY A 126 7.79 3.46 12.67
CA GLY A 126 7.97 3.20 11.24
C GLY A 126 8.85 1.98 10.96
N VAL A 127 9.95 1.81 11.70
CA VAL A 127 10.86 0.67 11.56
C VAL A 127 10.15 -0.69 11.75
N PRO A 128 9.44 -0.96 12.86
CA PRO A 128 8.74 -2.23 13.05
C PRO A 128 7.58 -2.40 12.07
N TYR A 129 6.91 -1.32 11.68
CA TYR A 129 5.89 -1.38 10.64
C TYR A 129 6.49 -1.84 9.30
N LEU A 130 7.64 -1.29 8.89
CA LEU A 130 8.34 -1.75 7.68
C LEU A 130 8.78 -3.21 7.80
N ALA A 131 9.28 -3.62 8.97
CA ALA A 131 9.63 -5.02 9.23
C ALA A 131 8.41 -5.94 9.02
N LEU A 132 7.25 -5.58 9.57
CA LEU A 132 6.00 -6.32 9.39
C LEU A 132 5.58 -6.40 7.92
N GLN A 133 5.74 -5.32 7.16
CA GLN A 133 5.45 -5.30 5.72
C GLN A 133 6.37 -6.26 4.94
N LEU A 134 7.66 -6.34 5.31
CA LEU A 134 8.61 -7.28 4.70
C LEU A 134 8.31 -8.74 5.10
N THR A 135 7.83 -8.99 6.32
CA THR A 135 7.38 -10.33 6.74
C THR A 135 6.21 -10.82 5.88
N ALA A 136 5.27 -9.94 5.52
CA ALA A 136 4.19 -10.31 4.59
C ALA A 136 4.72 -10.74 3.22
N VAL A 137 5.76 -10.06 2.70
CA VAL A 137 6.43 -10.44 1.44
C VAL A 137 7.12 -11.80 1.57
N HIS A 138 7.75 -12.07 2.71
CA HIS A 138 8.36 -13.37 2.99
C HIS A 138 7.34 -14.51 2.96
N TYR A 139 6.21 -14.36 3.68
CA TYR A 139 5.15 -15.38 3.66
C TYR A 139 4.63 -15.65 2.26
N LEU A 140 4.46 -14.61 1.45
CA LEU A 140 4.03 -14.78 0.07
C LEU A 140 5.01 -15.57 -0.77
N PHE A 141 6.28 -15.26 -0.60
CA PHE A 141 7.33 -15.98 -1.30
C PHE A 141 7.31 -17.47 -0.95
N GLU A 142 7.15 -17.83 0.33
CA GLU A 142 7.06 -19.23 0.77
C GLU A 142 5.83 -19.94 0.18
N VAL A 143 4.67 -19.27 0.17
CA VAL A 143 3.43 -19.80 -0.41
C VAL A 143 3.62 -20.11 -1.90
N PHE A 144 4.19 -19.18 -2.67
CA PHE A 144 4.37 -19.39 -4.10
C PHE A 144 5.52 -20.34 -4.45
N ALA A 145 6.58 -20.35 -3.65
CA ALA A 145 7.70 -21.28 -3.78
C ALA A 145 7.32 -22.72 -3.40
N GLY A 146 6.15 -22.92 -2.77
CA GLY A 146 5.69 -24.24 -2.32
C GLY A 146 6.43 -24.75 -1.09
N THR A 147 7.12 -23.85 -0.36
CA THR A 147 7.84 -24.15 0.87
C THR A 147 7.03 -23.78 2.12
N PHE A 148 5.81 -23.26 1.94
CA PHE A 148 4.91 -22.94 3.04
C PHE A 148 4.44 -24.20 3.76
N THR A 149 4.92 -24.39 5.00
CA THR A 149 4.46 -25.46 5.89
C THR A 149 3.56 -24.88 6.99
N PRO A 150 2.25 -25.16 6.99
CA PRO A 150 1.41 -24.83 8.13
C PRO A 150 1.85 -25.70 9.32
N HIS A 151 2.13 -25.10 10.47
CA HIS A 151 2.26 -25.77 11.79
C HIS A 151 3.62 -26.38 12.26
N SER A 152 4.77 -26.12 11.64
CA SER A 152 6.05 -26.54 12.26
C SER A 152 6.50 -25.56 13.35
N ALA A 153 6.49 -26.02 14.61
CA ALA A 153 6.95 -25.28 15.79
C ALA A 153 8.47 -24.98 15.79
N ASP A 154 9.24 -25.67 14.94
CA ASP A 154 10.63 -25.31 14.62
C ASP A 154 10.65 -24.23 13.54
N ARG A 155 10.53 -22.97 13.96
CA ARG A 155 10.70 -21.78 13.10
C ARG A 155 12.18 -21.46 12.86
N ALA A 156 12.98 -22.46 12.48
CA ALA A 156 14.21 -22.15 11.77
C ALA A 156 13.80 -21.77 10.35
N HIS A 157 13.60 -20.47 10.10
CA HIS A 157 13.49 -19.96 8.74
C HIS A 157 14.77 -20.35 8.01
N GLU A 158 14.73 -21.46 7.27
CA GLU A 158 15.81 -21.84 6.37
C GLU A 158 16.11 -20.61 5.49
N PRO A 159 17.31 -20.03 5.56
CA PRO A 159 17.62 -18.82 4.83
C PRO A 159 17.59 -19.13 3.34
N HIS A 160 16.44 -18.90 2.71
CA HIS A 160 16.29 -18.95 1.27
C HIS A 160 17.10 -17.80 0.68
N TRP A 161 18.29 -18.11 0.19
CA TRP A 161 19.19 -17.17 -0.48
C TRP A 161 18.50 -16.38 -1.61
N LEU A 162 17.48 -16.97 -2.24
CA LEU A 162 16.61 -16.31 -3.23
C LEU A 162 15.78 -15.17 -2.61
N LEU A 163 15.21 -15.39 -1.42
CA LEU A 163 14.46 -14.36 -0.71
C LEU A 163 15.38 -13.24 -0.23
N TRP A 164 16.54 -13.58 0.32
CA TRP A 164 17.55 -12.58 0.70
C TRP A 164 17.96 -11.74 -0.51
N GLY A 165 18.20 -12.37 -1.66
CA GLY A 165 18.45 -11.67 -2.92
C GLY A 165 17.30 -10.74 -3.32
N LEU A 166 16.06 -11.21 -3.24
CA LEU A 166 14.87 -10.42 -3.55
C LEU A 166 14.73 -9.21 -2.61
N LEU A 167 14.90 -9.39 -1.31
CA LEU A 167 14.84 -8.32 -0.30
C LEU A 167 15.96 -7.29 -0.53
N CYS A 168 17.18 -7.73 -0.85
CA CYS A 168 18.26 -6.84 -1.24
C CYS A 168 17.93 -6.03 -2.49
N VAL A 169 17.34 -6.65 -3.52
CA VAL A 169 16.90 -5.94 -4.73
C VAL A 169 15.82 -4.92 -4.41
N ILE A 170 14.84 -5.27 -3.57
CA ILE A 170 13.81 -4.33 -3.11
C ILE A 170 14.45 -3.17 -2.34
N ALA A 171 15.37 -3.44 -1.42
CA ALA A 171 16.07 -2.41 -0.65
C ALA A 171 16.89 -1.47 -1.56
N LEU A 172 17.67 -2.02 -2.50
CA LEU A 172 18.42 -1.24 -3.48
C LEU A 172 17.50 -0.42 -4.38
N PHE A 173 16.38 -0.99 -4.80
CA PHE A 173 15.36 -0.27 -5.57
C PHE A 173 14.79 0.90 -4.77
N VAL A 174 14.43 0.68 -3.50
CA VAL A 174 13.92 1.73 -2.62
C VAL A 174 14.98 2.82 -2.44
N ILE A 175 16.24 2.48 -2.14
CA ILE A 175 17.33 3.44 -1.97
C ILE A 175 17.55 4.25 -3.27
N HIS A 176 17.62 3.58 -4.42
CA HIS A 176 17.79 4.24 -5.72
C HIS A 176 16.65 5.19 -6.06
N ASN A 177 15.41 4.81 -5.73
CA ASN A 177 14.23 5.64 -5.97
C ASN A 177 13.92 6.60 -4.80
N SER A 178 14.67 6.54 -3.69
CA SER A 178 14.52 7.42 -2.53
C SER A 178 15.05 8.84 -2.81
N GLU A 179 15.92 8.98 -3.81
CA GLU A 179 16.38 10.28 -4.28
C GLU A 179 15.32 10.96 -5.15
N LYS A 180 14.51 11.78 -4.51
CA LYS A 180 14.01 13.10 -4.95
C LYS A 180 12.78 13.43 -4.10
N SER A 181 13.01 13.97 -2.91
CA SER A 181 12.00 14.85 -2.34
C SER A 181 11.88 16.03 -3.31
N PRO A 182 10.73 16.27 -3.97
CA PRO A 182 10.57 17.47 -4.77
C PRO A 182 10.55 18.63 -3.77
N GLN A 183 11.70 19.26 -3.56
CA GLN A 183 11.79 20.49 -2.77
C GLN A 183 11.21 21.71 -3.50
N THR A 184 10.53 21.49 -4.61
CA THR A 184 9.62 22.45 -5.21
C THR A 184 8.21 21.97 -4.95
N MET A 185 7.44 22.78 -4.22
CA MET A 185 5.99 22.63 -4.01
C MET A 185 5.17 22.76 -5.31
N ASP A 186 5.81 22.61 -6.47
CA ASP A 186 5.15 22.23 -7.70
C ASP A 186 4.98 20.72 -7.64
N ARG A 187 3.82 20.31 -7.14
CA ARG A 187 3.39 18.92 -7.06
C ARG A 187 3.37 18.36 -8.49
N ASP A 188 4.49 17.78 -8.91
CA ASP A 188 4.67 17.24 -10.25
C ASP A 188 3.47 16.35 -10.57
N GLU A 189 2.62 16.81 -11.48
CA GLU A 189 1.39 16.11 -11.90
C GLU A 189 1.71 14.70 -12.41
N SER A 190 2.95 14.50 -12.87
CA SER A 190 3.52 13.20 -13.25
C SER A 190 3.58 12.22 -12.07
N ILE A 191 3.91 12.66 -10.85
CA ILE A 191 3.97 11.80 -9.66
C ILE A 191 2.55 11.35 -9.30
N VAL A 192 1.59 12.28 -9.27
CA VAL A 192 0.18 11.98 -8.96
C VAL A 192 -0.41 11.01 -9.98
N ARG A 193 -0.19 11.24 -11.28
CA ARG A 193 -0.65 10.35 -12.36
C ARG A 193 0.01 8.97 -12.31
N THR A 194 1.30 8.92 -12.00
CA THR A 194 2.03 7.64 -11.83
C THR A 194 1.41 6.84 -10.70
N LEU A 195 1.21 7.49 -9.55
CA LEU A 195 0.64 6.88 -8.36
C LEU A 195 -0.81 6.40 -8.60
N ALA A 196 -1.61 7.19 -9.32
CA ALA A 196 -2.96 6.81 -9.72
C ALA A 196 -2.97 5.58 -10.64
N SER A 197 -2.06 5.52 -11.62
CA SER A 197 -1.96 4.39 -12.54
C SER A 197 -1.58 3.08 -11.83
N ASP A 198 -0.74 3.18 -10.81
CA ASP A 198 -0.33 2.05 -9.98
C ASP A 198 -1.51 1.48 -9.16
N SER A 199 -2.26 2.34 -8.48
CA SER A 199 -3.47 1.93 -7.76
C SER A 199 -4.54 1.35 -8.66
N ALA A 200 -4.72 1.90 -9.87
CA ALA A 200 -5.71 1.40 -10.81
C ALA A 200 -5.40 -0.04 -11.24
N LEU A 201 -4.12 -0.36 -11.50
CA LEU A 201 -3.70 -1.73 -11.81
C LEU A 201 -3.92 -2.67 -10.62
N LYS A 202 -3.60 -2.23 -9.39
CA LYS A 202 -3.89 -3.00 -8.18
C LYS A 202 -5.39 -3.29 -8.06
N MET A 203 -6.23 -2.28 -8.25
CA MET A 203 -7.68 -2.43 -8.17
C MET A 203 -8.21 -3.43 -9.20
N ILE A 204 -7.75 -3.35 -10.45
CA ILE A 204 -8.12 -4.32 -11.51
C ILE A 204 -7.68 -5.73 -11.13
N ALA A 205 -6.44 -5.88 -10.63
CA ALA A 205 -5.92 -7.18 -10.19
C ALA A 205 -6.75 -7.77 -9.04
N PHE A 206 -7.09 -6.97 -8.03
CA PHE A 206 -7.92 -7.43 -6.90
C PHE A 206 -9.33 -7.79 -7.33
N ILE A 207 -9.95 -7.03 -8.23
CA ILE A 207 -11.26 -7.37 -8.79
C ILE A 207 -11.19 -8.68 -9.57
N ALA A 208 -10.17 -8.86 -10.42
CA ALA A 208 -9.98 -10.08 -11.19
C ALA A 208 -9.76 -11.30 -10.28
N VAL A 209 -8.94 -11.17 -9.23
CA VAL A 209 -8.74 -12.21 -8.23
C VAL A 209 -10.04 -12.50 -7.46
N GLY A 210 -10.80 -11.48 -7.08
CA GLY A 210 -12.09 -11.65 -6.41
C GLY A 210 -13.10 -12.40 -7.28
N ILE A 211 -13.26 -12.00 -8.54
CA ILE A 211 -14.13 -12.69 -9.50
C ILE A 211 -13.66 -14.13 -9.67
N ALA A 212 -12.37 -14.35 -9.94
CA ALA A 212 -11.80 -15.68 -10.11
C ALA A 212 -12.04 -16.55 -8.86
N ALA A 213 -11.76 -16.05 -7.66
CA ALA A 213 -12.00 -16.78 -6.42
C ALA A 213 -13.48 -17.16 -6.28
N THR A 214 -14.39 -16.23 -6.56
CA THR A 214 -15.84 -16.48 -6.44
C THR A 214 -16.30 -17.53 -7.45
N THR A 215 -15.85 -17.45 -8.71
CA THR A 215 -16.29 -18.37 -9.77
C THR A 215 -15.61 -19.73 -9.71
N PHE A 216 -14.32 -19.79 -9.34
CA PHE A 216 -13.57 -21.05 -9.30
C PHE A 216 -13.77 -21.83 -8.00
N LEU A 217 -13.98 -21.17 -6.85
CA LEU A 217 -14.24 -21.88 -5.59
C LEU A 217 -15.72 -22.14 -5.32
N PHE A 218 -16.59 -21.18 -5.63
CA PHE A 218 -18.02 -21.23 -5.23
C PHE A 218 -18.98 -21.36 -6.41
N GLY A 219 -18.48 -21.46 -7.64
CA GLY A 219 -19.30 -21.62 -8.84
C GLY A 219 -20.06 -20.34 -9.18
N THR A 220 -21.34 -20.27 -8.83
CA THR A 220 -22.18 -19.09 -9.11
C THR A 220 -22.33 -18.14 -7.91
N PRO A 221 -22.55 -16.83 -8.12
CA PRO A 221 -22.81 -15.88 -7.03
C PRO A 221 -23.98 -16.29 -6.13
N GLY A 222 -24.96 -17.02 -6.66
CA GLY A 222 -26.08 -17.55 -5.88
C GLY A 222 -25.68 -18.65 -4.88
N GLU A 223 -24.73 -19.50 -5.25
CA GLU A 223 -24.19 -20.56 -4.38
C GLU A 223 -23.30 -19.98 -3.27
N LEU A 224 -22.59 -18.88 -3.55
CA LEU A 224 -21.88 -18.10 -2.54
C LEU A 224 -22.87 -17.54 -1.49
N LEU A 225 -23.94 -16.91 -1.94
CA LEU A 225 -24.97 -16.34 -1.06
C LEU A 225 -25.64 -17.43 -0.19
N SER A 226 -25.87 -18.62 -0.73
CA SER A 226 -26.40 -19.74 0.06
C SER A 226 -25.40 -20.28 1.09
N HIS A 227 -24.10 -20.30 0.77
CA HIS A 227 -23.05 -20.68 1.73
C HIS A 227 -22.93 -19.66 2.86
N LEU A 228 -22.98 -18.36 2.55
CA LEU A 228 -22.95 -17.28 3.55
C LEU A 228 -24.21 -17.29 4.45
N ALA A 229 -25.38 -17.65 3.88
CA ALA A 229 -26.60 -17.79 4.66
C ALA A 229 -26.58 -19.02 5.59
N GLY A 230 -25.94 -20.11 5.17
CA GLY A 230 -25.80 -21.34 5.96
C GLY A 230 -24.73 -21.27 7.07
N SER A 231 -23.70 -20.43 6.91
CA SER A 231 -22.66 -20.26 7.95
C SER A 231 -23.11 -19.42 9.15
N ASN A 232 -24.16 -18.60 8.99
CA ASN A 232 -24.71 -17.76 10.07
C ASN A 232 -25.58 -18.51 11.09
N THR A 233 -25.87 -19.81 10.88
CA THR A 233 -26.66 -20.64 11.81
C THR A 233 -25.82 -21.50 12.76
N ALA A 234 -24.49 -21.35 12.76
CA ALA A 234 -23.56 -22.12 13.59
C ALA A 234 -22.76 -21.25 14.57
N ILE A 235 -23.40 -20.21 15.12
CA ILE A 235 -22.94 -19.46 16.30
C ILE A 235 -24.04 -19.55 17.37
#